data_AF-A0A662C2G1-F1
#
_entry.id   AF-A0A662C2G1-F1
#
_cell.length_a   1.000
_cell.length_b   1.000
_cell.length_c   1.000
_cell.angle_alpha   90.00
_cell.angle_beta   90.00
_cell.angle_gamma   90.00
#
_symmetry.space_group_name_H-M   'P 1'
#
loop_
_entity.id
_entity.type
_entity.pdbx_description
1 polymer ?
#
loop_
_entity_poly.entity_id
_entity_poly.type
_entity_poly.pdbx_seq_one_letter_code
_entity_poly.pdbx_strand_id
1 'polypeptide(L)'
;MIKKVLPWILMIALFVFIIFGLVFKDDMNDYLSAQMQELTTPDIAKESGTMIDSLYNYETNGLSYEITFLEFGAMNCSVCKRMQKVMEDIRIKYPKRINVVFLNVMDPGNQKLMNFYGISTIPTQVLLNV
;
A
#
# COMPACT_ATOMS: atom_id res chain seq x y z
N MET A 1 -51.24 6.58 -2.18
CA MET A 1 -50.36 5.69 -1.37
C MET A 1 -48.91 5.68 -1.87
N ILE A 2 -48.67 5.63 -3.19
CA ILE A 2 -47.33 5.65 -3.81
C ILE A 2 -46.39 6.77 -3.33
N LYS A 3 -46.89 8.01 -3.14
CA LYS A 3 -46.08 9.13 -2.63
C LYS A 3 -45.49 8.91 -1.22
N LYS A 4 -46.09 8.04 -0.39
CA LYS A 4 -45.58 7.68 0.94
C LYS A 4 -44.60 6.50 0.91
N VAL A 5 -44.68 5.64 -0.11
CA VAL A 5 -43.84 4.42 -0.24
C VAL A 5 -42.57 4.69 -1.05
N LEU A 6 -42.63 5.62 -2.01
CA LEU A 6 -41.49 6.06 -2.82
C LEU A 6 -40.23 6.47 -2.01
N PRO A 7 -40.31 7.26 -0.92
CA PRO A 7 -39.12 7.61 -0.15
C PRO A 7 -38.48 6.40 0.55
N TRP A 8 -39.28 5.42 0.97
CA TRP A 8 -38.77 4.18 1.57
C TRP A 8 -38.07 3.29 0.55
N ILE A 9 -38.62 3.18 -0.67
CA ILE A 9 -37.97 2.45 -1.77
C ILE A 9 -36.62 3.09 -2.12
N LEU A 10 -36.57 4.42 -2.22
CA LEU A 10 -35.32 5.14 -2.50
C LEU A 10 -34.30 4.95 -1.37
N MET A 11 -34.74 4.97 -0.12
CA MET A 11 -33.86 4.72 1.03
C MET A 11 -33.30 3.29 1.01
N ILE A 12 -34.13 2.29 0.73
CA ILE A 12 -33.69 0.89 0.61
C ILE A 12 -32.72 0.73 -0.56
N ALA A 13 -33.03 1.32 -1.72
CA ALA A 13 -32.15 1.26 -2.89
C ALA A 13 -30.79 1.91 -2.62
N LEU A 14 -30.76 3.06 -1.92
CA LEU A 14 -29.52 3.71 -1.49
C LEU A 14 -28.73 2.82 -0.54
N PHE A 15 -29.40 2.19 0.42
CA PHE A 15 -28.74 1.30 1.39
C PHE A 15 -28.15 0.08 0.70
N VAL A 16 -28.90 -0.55 -0.22
CA VAL A 16 -28.41 -1.67 -1.04
C VAL A 16 -27.21 -1.24 -1.88
N PHE A 17 -27.25 -0.05 -2.50
CA PHE A 17 -26.13 0.47 -3.27
C PHE A 17 -24.87 0.68 -2.42
N ILE A 18 -25.01 1.23 -1.20
CA ILE A 18 -23.90 1.39 -0.26
C ILE A 18 -23.34 0.02 0.16
N ILE A 19 -24.20 -0.93 0.53
CA ILE A 19 -23.78 -2.28 0.91
C ILE A 19 -23.06 -2.96 -0.25
N PHE A 20 -23.58 -2.85 -1.48
CA PHE A 20 -22.92 -3.36 -2.67
C PHE A 20 -21.54 -2.71 -2.85
N GLY A 21 -21.44 -1.38 -2.76
CA GLY A 21 -20.15 -0.68 -2.85
C GLY A 21 -19.13 -1.13 -1.79
N LEU A 22 -19.58 -1.43 -0.56
CA LEU A 22 -18.72 -1.96 0.49
C LEU A 22 -18.25 -3.39 0.20
N VAL A 23 -19.12 -4.25 -0.36
CA VAL A 23 -18.79 -5.63 -0.73
C VAL A 23 -17.77 -5.67 -1.87
N PHE A 24 -17.90 -4.80 -2.87
CA PHE A 24 -17.03 -4.79 -4.06
C PHE A 24 -15.76 -3.95 -3.89
N LYS A 25 -15.53 -3.33 -2.72
CA LYS A 25 -14.40 -2.41 -2.50
C LYS A 25 -13.05 -3.11 -2.72
N ASP A 26 -12.92 -4.33 -2.22
CA ASP A 26 -11.65 -5.05 -2.24
C ASP A 26 -11.34 -5.58 -3.64
N ASP A 27 -12.32 -6.16 -4.35
CA ASP A 27 -12.17 -6.57 -5.75
C ASP A 27 -11.69 -5.41 -6.65
N MET A 28 -12.21 -4.20 -6.41
CA MET A 28 -11.79 -3.01 -7.15
C MET A 28 -10.35 -2.61 -6.80
N ASN A 29 -9.96 -2.67 -5.53
CA ASN A 29 -8.59 -2.37 -5.11
C ASN A 29 -7.58 -3.35 -5.70
N ASP A 30 -7.93 -4.63 -5.74
CA ASP A 30 -7.10 -5.70 -6.29
C ASP A 30 -6.96 -5.57 -7.80
N TYR A 31 -8.05 -5.24 -8.50
CA TYR A 31 -8.01 -4.91 -9.93
C TYR A 31 -7.07 -3.73 -10.22
N LEU A 32 -7.16 -2.65 -9.44
CA LEU A 32 -6.28 -1.49 -9.60
C LEU A 32 -4.81 -1.84 -9.29
N SER A 33 -4.57 -2.68 -8.28
CA SER A 33 -3.22 -3.16 -7.95
C SER A 33 -2.61 -3.95 -9.11
N ALA A 34 -3.38 -4.87 -9.69
CA ALA A 34 -2.95 -5.65 -10.85
C ALA A 34 -2.66 -4.76 -12.06
N GLN A 35 -3.50 -3.75 -12.32
CA GLN A 35 -3.28 -2.77 -13.38
C GLN A 35 -2.00 -1.95 -13.16
N MET A 36 -1.69 -1.55 -11.92
CA MET A 36 -0.43 -0.86 -11.61
C MET A 36 0.80 -1.74 -11.89
N GLN A 37 0.70 -3.04 -11.64
CA GLN A 37 1.78 -3.98 -11.97
C GLN A 37 1.90 -4.21 -13.48
N GLU A 38 0.79 -4.18 -14.24
CA GLU A 38 0.81 -4.29 -15.71
C GLU A 38 1.56 -3.13 -16.38
N LEU A 39 1.51 -1.93 -15.79
CA LEU A 39 2.31 -0.77 -16.24
C LEU A 39 3.83 -0.96 -16.02
N THR A 40 4.22 -1.96 -15.22
CA THR A 40 5.63 -2.30 -14.99
C THR A 40 6.10 -3.24 -16.07
N THR A 41 6.91 -2.74 -17.01
CA THR A 41 7.50 -3.59 -18.05
C THR A 41 8.44 -4.64 -17.42
N PRO A 42 8.68 -5.79 -18.05
CA PRO A 42 9.60 -6.81 -17.54
C PRO A 42 11.00 -6.26 -17.22
N ASP A 43 11.47 -5.29 -18.01
CA ASP A 43 12.76 -4.63 -17.79
C ASP A 43 12.76 -3.78 -16.51
N ILE A 44 11.69 -3.01 -16.26
CA ILE A 44 11.53 -2.21 -15.04
C ILE A 44 11.36 -3.12 -13.82
N ALA A 45 10.65 -4.24 -13.96
CA ALA A 45 10.50 -5.21 -12.88
C ALA A 45 11.86 -5.82 -12.49
N LYS A 46 12.70 -6.15 -13.48
CA LYS A 46 14.05 -6.66 -13.26
C LYS A 46 14.98 -5.58 -12.67
N GLU A 47 14.92 -4.35 -13.17
CA GLU A 47 15.67 -3.20 -12.62
C GLU A 47 15.30 -2.99 -11.15
N SER A 48 13.99 -2.93 -10.85
CA SER A 48 13.47 -2.72 -9.50
C SER A 48 13.85 -3.87 -8.57
N GLY A 49 13.75 -5.12 -9.02
CA GLY A 49 14.20 -6.29 -8.25
C GLY A 49 15.69 -6.23 -7.92
N THR A 50 16.54 -5.91 -8.91
CA THR A 50 17.99 -5.77 -8.70
C THR A 50 18.32 -4.63 -7.73
N MET A 51 17.59 -3.51 -7.83
CA MET A 51 17.73 -2.39 -6.91
C MET A 51 17.31 -2.78 -5.48
N ILE A 52 16.19 -3.49 -5.32
CA ILE A 52 15.70 -3.97 -4.03
C ILE A 52 16.70 -4.94 -3.40
N ASP A 53 17.24 -5.90 -4.16
CA ASP A 53 18.25 -6.84 -3.66
C ASP A 53 19.51 -6.07 -3.21
N SER A 54 20.02 -5.16 -4.04
CA SER A 54 21.21 -4.36 -3.69
C SER A 54 21.03 -3.56 -2.39
N LEU A 55 19.82 -3.04 -2.14
CA LEU A 55 19.54 -2.19 -0.98
C LEU A 55 19.14 -2.97 0.27
N TYR A 56 18.44 -4.09 0.12
CA TYR A 56 17.73 -4.75 1.23
C TYR A 56 18.08 -6.24 1.40
N ASN A 57 18.89 -6.83 0.53
CA ASN A 57 19.48 -8.14 0.79
C ASN A 57 20.62 -8.01 1.80
N TYR A 58 20.34 -8.36 3.05
CA TYR A 58 21.26 -8.16 4.17
C TYR A 58 22.37 -9.19 4.25
N GLU A 59 22.24 -10.31 3.54
CA GLU A 59 23.32 -11.29 3.41
C GLU A 59 24.49 -10.75 2.57
N THR A 60 24.21 -9.80 1.67
CA THR A 60 25.18 -9.33 0.66
C THR A 60 25.53 -7.85 0.76
N ASN A 61 24.66 -7.00 1.31
CA ASN A 61 24.88 -5.54 1.36
C ASN A 61 25.70 -5.06 2.59
N GLY A 62 26.01 -5.95 3.54
CA GLY A 62 26.83 -5.66 4.72
C GLY A 62 26.13 -4.89 5.85
N LEU A 63 24.82 -4.67 5.76
CA LEU A 63 24.01 -4.14 6.86
C LEU A 63 23.53 -5.27 7.78
N SER A 64 23.23 -4.93 9.04
CA SER A 64 22.94 -5.90 10.10
C SER A 64 21.45 -6.18 10.36
N TYR A 65 20.57 -5.63 9.52
CA TYR A 65 19.14 -5.86 9.64
C TYR A 65 18.77 -7.26 9.13
N GLU A 66 17.60 -7.74 9.50
CA GLU A 66 17.04 -9.01 9.03
C GLU A 66 15.86 -8.76 8.09
N ILE A 67 15.11 -7.68 8.32
CA ILE A 67 13.85 -7.41 7.65
C ILE A 67 13.74 -5.92 7.33
N THR A 68 13.12 -5.58 6.20
CA THR A 68 12.68 -4.21 5.90
C THR A 68 11.17 -4.08 5.86
N PHE A 69 10.62 -3.06 6.52
CA PHE A 69 9.30 -2.52 6.21
C PHE A 69 9.44 -1.35 5.23
N LEU A 70 8.89 -1.51 4.02
CA LEU A 70 8.64 -0.39 3.12
C LEU A 70 7.22 0.13 3.36
N GLU A 71 7.10 1.28 4.01
CA GLU A 71 5.82 1.93 4.29
C GLU A 71 5.49 2.94 3.17
N PHE A 72 4.54 2.60 2.31
CA PHE A 72 3.99 3.50 1.32
C PHE A 72 2.90 4.36 1.95
N GLY A 73 3.07 5.68 1.95
CA GLY A 73 2.10 6.61 2.54
C GLY A 73 2.25 8.03 2.02
N ALA A 74 1.53 8.98 2.63
CA ALA A 74 1.61 10.39 2.28
C ALA A 74 1.68 11.26 3.54
N MET A 75 2.41 12.38 3.46
CA MET A 75 2.60 13.31 4.59
C MET A 75 1.29 13.99 5.04
N ASN A 76 0.37 14.22 4.10
CA ASN A 76 -0.91 14.87 4.33
C ASN A 76 -2.08 13.88 4.47
N CYS A 77 -1.81 12.69 5.03
CA CYS A 77 -2.81 11.63 5.22
C CYS A 77 -2.93 11.30 6.72
N SER A 78 -4.13 11.48 7.29
CA SER A 78 -4.37 11.30 8.73
C SER A 78 -4.18 9.85 9.19
N VAL A 79 -4.61 8.89 8.37
CA VAL A 79 -4.45 7.45 8.64
C VAL A 79 -2.98 7.05 8.52
N CYS A 80 -2.25 7.60 7.54
CA CYS A 80 -0.83 7.37 7.35
C CYS A 80 -0.02 7.85 8.55
N LYS A 81 -0.33 9.03 9.13
CA LYS A 81 0.31 9.51 10.36
C LYS A 81 0.12 8.56 11.55
N ARG A 82 -1.01 7.86 11.63
CA ARG A 82 -1.24 6.85 12.67
C ARG A 82 -0.36 5.63 12.45
N MET A 83 -0.23 5.18 11.20
CA MET A 83 0.64 4.06 10.85
C MET A 83 2.12 4.38 11.05
N GLN A 84 2.56 5.58 10.68
CA GLN A 84 3.92 6.06 10.93
C GLN A 84 4.30 5.97 12.41
N LYS A 85 3.36 6.23 13.33
CA LYS A 85 3.60 6.05 14.77
C LYS A 85 3.86 4.59 15.13
N VAL A 86 3.10 3.66 14.55
CA VAL A 86 3.32 2.21 14.73
C VAL A 86 4.67 1.79 14.15
N MET A 87 5.03 2.29 12.97
CA MET A 87 6.32 2.01 12.32
C MET A 87 7.50 2.60 13.11
N GLU A 88 7.33 3.75 13.75
CA GLU A 88 8.29 4.32 14.71
C GLU A 88 8.49 3.41 15.91
N ASP A 89 7.39 2.94 16.53
CA ASP A 89 7.45 2.03 17.68
C ASP A 89 8.20 0.74 17.32
N ILE A 90 8.01 0.21 16.10
CA ILE A 90 8.75 -0.96 15.58
C ILE A 90 10.24 -0.65 15.46
N ARG A 91 10.61 0.50 14.87
CA ARG A 91 12.00 0.91 14.70
C ARG A 91 12.72 1.04 16.05
N ILE A 92 12.06 1.65 17.03
CA ILE A 92 12.60 1.82 18.39
C ILE A 92 12.73 0.48 19.10
N LYS A 93 11.75 -0.43 18.94
CA LYS A 93 11.75 -1.74 19.60
C LYS A 93 12.79 -2.69 19.02
N TYR A 94 13.09 -2.60 17.73
CA TYR A 94 13.99 -3.52 17.01
C TYR A 94 15.07 -2.81 16.17
N PRO A 95 15.86 -1.90 16.76
CA PRO A 95 16.71 -0.95 16.01
C PRO A 95 17.86 -1.59 15.24
N LYS A 96 18.20 -2.85 15.55
CA LYS A 96 19.27 -3.61 14.87
C LYS A 96 18.75 -4.73 13.98
N ARG A 97 17.46 -5.06 14.06
CA ARG A 97 16.87 -6.19 13.33
C ARG A 97 15.92 -5.76 12.23
N ILE A 98 15.26 -4.61 12.41
CA ILE A 98 14.24 -4.14 11.49
C ILE A 98 14.62 -2.77 10.95
N ASN A 99 14.75 -2.70 9.63
CA ASN A 99 14.82 -1.45 8.90
C ASN A 99 13.41 -0.98 8.56
N VAL A 100 13.13 0.31 8.74
CA VAL A 100 11.82 0.90 8.45
C VAL A 100 12.03 2.08 7.53
N VAL A 101 11.54 1.97 6.29
CA VAL A 101 11.70 2.96 5.23
C VAL A 101 10.34 3.51 4.85
N PHE A 102 10.16 4.82 4.98
CA PHE A 102 8.95 5.50 4.55
C PHE A 102 9.11 5.98 3.10
N LEU A 103 8.17 5.58 2.24
CA LEU A 103 8.09 5.94 0.84
C LEU A 103 6.86 6.85 0.64
N ASN A 104 7.12 8.14 0.41
CA ASN A 104 6.05 9.08 0.09
C ASN A 104 5.53 8.81 -1.32
N VAL A 105 4.26 8.46 -1.46
CA VAL A 105 3.63 8.17 -2.75
C VAL A 105 3.48 9.39 -3.66
N MET A 106 3.63 10.60 -3.11
CA MET A 106 3.63 11.84 -3.89
C MET A 106 4.99 12.12 -4.54
N ASP A 107 6.03 11.39 -4.17
CA ASP A 107 7.37 11.55 -4.74
C ASP A 107 7.48 10.77 -6.06
N PRO A 108 7.80 11.44 -7.19
CA PRO A 108 8.02 10.78 -8.48
C PRO A 108 9.08 9.66 -8.43
N GLY A 109 10.09 9.78 -7.56
CA GLY A 109 11.14 8.77 -7.40
C GLY A 109 10.62 7.43 -6.88
N ASN A 110 9.51 7.44 -6.15
CA ASN A 110 8.92 6.24 -5.55
C ASN A 110 7.90 5.54 -6.48
N GLN A 111 7.50 6.18 -7.58
CA GLN A 111 6.48 5.66 -8.49
C GLN A 111 6.87 4.31 -9.11
N LYS A 112 8.14 4.11 -9.43
CA LYS A 112 8.65 2.82 -9.92
C LYS A 112 8.37 1.68 -8.94
N LEU A 113 8.70 1.89 -7.66
CA LEU A 113 8.46 0.90 -6.60
C LEU A 113 6.97 0.73 -6.29
N MET A 114 6.18 1.81 -6.35
CA MET A 114 4.73 1.71 -6.19
C MET A 114 4.10 0.81 -7.26
N ASN A 115 4.49 1.00 -8.52
CA ASN A 115 3.98 0.18 -9.63
C ASN A 115 4.49 -1.26 -9.52
N PHE A 116 5.77 -1.44 -9.20
CA PHE A 116 6.38 -2.76 -9.01
C PHE A 116 5.66 -3.61 -7.95
N TYR A 117 5.28 -3.01 -6.82
CA TYR A 117 4.52 -3.70 -5.77
C TYR A 117 2.99 -3.61 -5.94
N GLY A 118 2.49 -2.90 -6.96
CA GLY A 118 1.05 -2.71 -7.18
C GLY A 118 0.33 -1.91 -6.10
N ILE A 119 0.96 -0.87 -5.56
CA ILE A 119 0.43 -0.10 -4.43
C ILE A 119 -0.73 0.81 -4.88
N SER A 120 -1.96 0.30 -4.81
CA SER A 120 -3.19 1.03 -5.19
C SER A 120 -3.87 1.76 -4.02
N THR A 121 -3.49 1.45 -2.78
CA THR A 121 -4.05 2.06 -1.56
C THR A 121 -2.96 2.40 -0.54
N ILE A 122 -3.23 3.39 0.32
CA ILE A 122 -2.32 3.81 1.40
C ILE A 122 -3.06 3.94 2.74
N PRO A 123 -2.37 3.77 3.87
CA PRO A 123 -0.98 3.31 3.98
C PRO A 123 -0.84 1.80 3.69
N THR A 124 0.24 1.40 3.02
CA THR A 124 0.54 -0.02 2.72
C THR A 124 1.96 -0.36 3.18
N GLN A 125 2.15 -1.55 3.76
CA GLN A 125 3.45 -2.03 4.23
C GLN A 125 3.85 -3.25 3.41
N VAL A 126 5.00 -3.16 2.74
CA VAL A 126 5.64 -4.32 2.12
C VAL A 126 6.75 -4.81 3.04
N LEU A 127 6.69 -6.10 3.38
CA LEU A 127 7.68 -6.77 4.21
C LEU A 127 8.71 -7.44 3.31
N LEU A 128 9.98 -7.05 3.45
CA LEU A 128 11.09 -7.66 2.74
C LEU A 128 11.91 -8.51 3.70
N ASN A 129 12.17 -9.74 3.28
CA ASN A 129 13.09 -10.70 3.89
C ASN A 129 13.85 -11.35 2.73
N VAL A 130 14.83 -10.62 2.21
CA VAL A 130 15.67 -11.00 1.07
C VAL A 130 17.13 -10.99 1.47
#